data_AF-A0A1I7YQP2-F1
#
_entry.id   AF-A0A1I7YQP2-F1
#
_cell.length_a   1.000
_cell.length_b   1.000
_cell.length_c   1.000
_cell.angle_alpha   90.00
_cell.angle_beta   90.00
_cell.angle_gamma   90.00
#
_symmetry.space_group_name_H-M   'P 1'
#
loop_
_entity.id
_entity.type
_entity.pdbx_description
1 polymer ?
#
loop_
_entity_poly.entity_id
_entity_poly.type
_entity_poly.pdbx_seq_one_letter_code
_entity_poly.pdbx_strand_id
1 'polypeptide(L)'
;MGAMHGYEIEYFFGMPFRLGHMYNPAQLPNEQKFSEIIMGYWMNFANSGSPTDIWPKYNRITRKSFVLGDELTGTSHRIDVDVHGKYCRLIDEAKRLTELPTKNCNHKSGPEHTSMLTASSPRPRSLAVAGVLLLLHFVL
;
A
#
# COMPACT_ATOMS: atom_id res chain seq x y z
N MET A 1 10.67 14.25 -6.96
CA MET A 1 10.55 12.79 -6.69
C MET A 1 9.15 12.54 -6.15
N GLY A 2 8.55 11.38 -6.42
CA GLY A 2 7.27 11.00 -5.82
C GLY A 2 7.42 10.47 -4.39
N ALA A 3 6.34 9.95 -3.82
CA ALA A 3 6.40 9.22 -2.55
C ALA A 3 7.01 7.84 -2.75
N MET A 4 8.05 7.52 -1.98
CA MET A 4 8.62 6.18 -1.94
C MET A 4 7.78 5.29 -1.02
N HIS A 5 7.90 3.97 -1.21
CA HIS A 5 7.20 3.01 -0.37
C HIS A 5 7.52 3.23 1.11
N GLY A 6 6.47 3.41 1.93
CA GLY A 6 6.58 3.54 3.37
C GLY A 6 6.69 4.98 3.88
N TYR A 7 6.79 5.99 3.01
CA TYR A 7 6.81 7.39 3.44
C TYR A 7 5.52 7.79 4.15
N GLU A 8 4.39 7.20 3.76
CA GLU A 8 3.09 7.42 4.40
C GLU A 8 3.07 7.00 5.88
N ILE A 9 3.90 6.03 6.26
CA ILE A 9 3.95 5.47 7.61
C ILE A 9 4.41 6.53 8.61
N GLU A 10 5.34 7.40 8.22
CA GLU A 10 5.85 8.47 9.06
C GLU A 10 4.73 9.40 9.55
N TYR A 11 3.78 9.68 8.67
CA TYR A 11 2.66 10.59 8.95
C TYR A 11 1.56 9.92 9.78
N PHE A 12 1.31 8.61 9.60
CA PHE A 12 0.38 7.85 10.45
C PHE A 12 0.82 7.82 11.91
N PHE A 13 2.13 7.80 12.15
CA PHE A 13 2.69 7.68 13.49
C PHE A 13 3.27 9.00 14.04
N GLY A 14 2.93 10.15 13.45
CA GLY A 14 3.32 11.45 14.01
C GLY A 14 4.83 11.70 14.03
N MET A 15 5.59 11.14 13.09
CA MET A 15 7.05 11.31 13.05
C MET A 15 7.50 12.78 12.95
N PRO A 16 6.83 13.68 12.21
CA PRO A 16 7.18 15.11 12.22
C PRO A 16 7.08 15.77 13.61
N PHE A 17 6.26 15.23 14.52
CA PHE A 17 6.18 15.69 15.91
C PHE A 17 7.27 15.06 16.78
N ARG A 18 7.54 13.77 16.60
CA ARG A 18 8.50 13.01 17.44
C ARG A 18 9.96 13.26 17.07
N LEU A 19 10.25 13.33 15.77
CA LEU A 19 11.59 13.49 15.20
C LEU A 19 11.68 14.74 14.31
N GLY A 20 11.10 15.86 14.74
CA GLY A 20 11.08 17.11 13.95
C GLY A 20 12.46 17.60 13.48
N HIS A 21 13.53 17.27 14.20
CA HIS A 21 14.91 17.60 13.84
C HIS A 21 15.42 16.88 12.58
N MET A 22 14.76 15.79 12.14
CA MET A 22 15.09 15.05 10.92
C MET A 22 14.47 15.68 9.66
N TYR A 23 13.54 16.61 9.83
CA TYR A 23 12.84 17.29 8.74
C TYR A 23 13.50 18.62 8.43
N ASN A 24 13.32 19.10 7.21
CA ASN A 24 13.75 20.44 6.84
C ASN A 24 13.02 21.47 7.72
N PRO A 25 13.73 22.33 8.49
CA PRO A 25 13.10 23.29 9.39
C PRO A 25 12.09 24.23 8.69
N ALA A 26 12.32 24.54 7.41
CA ALA A 26 11.40 25.39 6.64
C ALA A 26 10.10 24.67 6.23
N GLN A 27 10.10 23.33 6.19
CA GLN A 27 8.93 22.52 5.83
C GLN A 27 8.26 21.86 7.04
N LEU A 28 8.96 21.75 8.16
CA LEU A 28 8.48 21.09 9.38
C LEU A 28 7.05 21.51 9.79
N PRO A 29 6.64 22.79 9.74
CA PRO A 29 5.24 23.16 10.04
C PRO A 29 4.22 22.52 9.10
N ASN A 30 4.55 22.40 7.81
CA ASN A 30 3.70 21.75 6.82
C ASN A 30 3.67 20.23 7.03
N GLU A 31 4.81 19.62 7.34
CA GLU A 31 4.92 18.17 7.63
C GLU A 31 4.10 17.79 8.87
N GLN A 32 4.17 18.61 9.92
CA GLN A 32 3.38 18.45 11.15
C GLN A 32 1.88 18.60 10.86
N LYS A 33 1.50 19.63 10.11
CA LYS A 33 0.10 19.84 9.71
C LYS A 33 -0.43 18.68 8.87
N PHE A 34 0.35 18.20 7.91
CA PHE A 34 -0.01 17.05 7.10
C PHE A 34 -0.17 15.79 7.96
N SER A 35 0.77 15.52 8.86
CA SER A 35 0.70 14.39 9.79
C SER A 35 -0.53 14.48 10.71
N GLU A 36 -0.86 15.66 11.23
CA GLU A 36 -2.04 15.88 12.07
C GLU A 36 -3.33 15.53 11.32
N ILE A 37 -3.47 16.01 10.07
CA ILE A 37 -4.63 15.72 9.22
C ILE A 37 -4.74 14.22 8.95
N ILE A 38 -3.63 13.57 8.59
CA ILE A 38 -3.57 12.13 8.33
C ILE A 38 -3.97 11.32 9.58
N MET A 39 -3.38 11.62 10.73
CA MET A 39 -3.75 10.96 11.99
C MET A 39 -5.24 11.18 12.31
N GLY A 40 -5.77 12.39 12.08
CA GLY A 40 -7.19 12.71 12.25
C GLY A 40 -8.10 11.87 11.35
N TYR A 41 -7.77 11.72 10.06
CA TYR A 41 -8.49 10.85 9.14
C TYR A 41 -8.51 9.39 9.60
N TRP A 42 -7.38 8.86 10.08
CA TRP A 42 -7.31 7.48 10.58
C TRP A 42 -8.07 7.30 11.90
N MET A 43 -8.02 8.29 12.79
CA MET A 43 -8.82 8.31 14.02
C MET A 43 -10.32 8.29 13.70
N ASN A 44 -10.78 9.18 12.82
CA ASN A 44 -12.18 9.24 12.41
C ASN A 44 -12.65 7.94 11.75
N PHE A 45 -11.79 7.35 10.91
CA PHE A 45 -12.07 6.06 10.31
C PHE A 45 -12.20 4.95 11.36
N ALA A 46 -11.29 4.90 12.34
CA ALA A 46 -11.36 3.92 13.42
C ALA A 46 -12.64 4.07 14.26
N ASN A 47 -13.10 5.30 14.49
CA ASN A 47 -14.28 5.59 15.31
C ASN A 47 -15.61 5.39 14.56
N SER A 48 -15.67 5.72 13.28
CA SER A 48 -16.94 5.85 12.53
C SER A 48 -17.00 5.08 11.22
N GLY A 49 -15.88 4.51 10.76
CA GLY A 49 -15.76 3.87 9.45
C GLY A 49 -15.61 4.84 8.28
N SER A 50 -15.54 6.16 8.52
CA SER A 50 -15.30 7.20 7.51
C SER A 50 -14.19 8.16 7.95
N PRO A 51 -13.17 8.43 7.11
CA PRO A 51 -12.11 9.39 7.47
C PRO A 51 -12.60 10.84 7.51
N THR A 52 -13.44 11.22 6.55
CA THR A 52 -14.04 12.57 6.40
C THR A 52 -15.12 12.52 5.31
N ASP A 53 -16.08 13.45 5.35
CA ASP A 53 -17.20 13.51 4.39
C ASP A 53 -16.76 13.79 2.95
N ILE A 54 -15.63 14.47 2.76
CA ILE A 54 -15.08 14.77 1.44
C ILE A 54 -14.34 13.57 0.80
N TRP A 55 -14.09 12.50 1.56
CA TRP A 55 -13.40 11.31 1.08
C TRP A 55 -14.42 10.36 0.44
N PRO A 56 -14.46 10.23 -0.91
CA PRO A 56 -15.47 9.44 -1.57
C PRO A 56 -15.32 7.96 -1.23
N LYS A 57 -16.42 7.29 -0.90
CA LYS A 57 -16.43 5.83 -0.75
C LYS A 57 -16.08 5.17 -2.08
N TYR A 58 -15.06 4.32 -2.06
CA TYR A 58 -14.64 3.59 -3.24
C TYR A 58 -15.76 2.67 -3.75
N ASN A 59 -15.92 2.63 -5.07
CA ASN A 59 -16.76 1.64 -5.75
C ASN A 59 -16.20 1.34 -7.14
N ARG A 60 -16.59 0.18 -7.69
CA ARG A 60 -16.08 -0.34 -8.97
C ARG A 60 -16.57 0.43 -10.20
N ILE A 61 -17.57 1.30 -10.05
CA ILE A 61 -18.16 2.08 -11.15
C ILE A 61 -17.41 3.39 -11.30
N THR A 62 -17.43 4.24 -10.27
CA THR A 62 -16.80 5.57 -10.32
C THR A 62 -15.29 5.53 -10.11
N ARG A 63 -14.78 4.51 -9.41
CA ARG A 63 -13.34 4.27 -9.16
C ARG A 63 -12.59 5.54 -8.73
N LYS A 64 -13.23 6.32 -7.85
CA LYS A 64 -12.68 7.53 -7.23
C LYS A 64 -11.72 7.16 -6.11
N SER A 65 -10.60 7.85 -6.06
CA SER A 65 -9.57 7.74 -5.03
C SER A 65 -9.23 9.11 -4.50
N PHE A 66 -9.15 9.25 -3.18
CA PHE A 66 -8.72 10.48 -2.54
C PHE A 66 -7.19 10.54 -2.55
N VAL A 67 -6.62 11.68 -2.91
CA VAL A 67 -5.17 11.86 -2.98
C VAL A 67 -4.67 12.46 -1.67
N LEU A 68 -3.67 11.81 -1.09
CA LEU A 68 -2.94 12.32 0.06
C LEU A 68 -1.67 13.02 -0.44
N GLY A 69 -1.69 14.36 -0.44
CA GLY A 69 -0.58 15.18 -0.92
C GLY A 69 -0.66 16.60 -0.36
N ASP A 70 0.24 17.46 -0.83
CA ASP A 70 0.42 18.83 -0.31
C ASP A 70 -0.88 19.65 -0.26
N GLU A 71 -1.82 19.37 -1.18
CA GLU A 71 -3.11 20.05 -1.24
C GLU A 71 -3.91 19.92 0.08
N LEU A 72 -3.71 18.84 0.84
CA LEU A 72 -4.38 18.60 2.13
C LEU A 72 -4.07 19.67 3.18
N THR A 73 -2.89 20.29 3.12
CA THR A 73 -2.52 21.36 4.05
C THR A 73 -3.21 22.69 3.74
N GLY A 74 -3.86 22.80 2.57
CA GLY A 74 -4.58 23.99 2.12
C GLY A 74 -6.09 23.89 2.33
N THR A 75 -6.85 24.45 1.38
CA THR A 75 -8.33 24.42 1.36
C THR A 75 -8.89 23.51 0.27
N SER A 76 -8.01 22.90 -0.53
CA SER A 76 -8.37 22.05 -1.66
C SER A 76 -8.09 20.59 -1.35
N HIS A 77 -8.75 19.69 -2.08
CA HIS A 77 -8.46 18.27 -2.05
C HIS A 77 -8.53 17.73 -3.48
N ARG A 78 -7.75 16.69 -3.75
CA ARG A 78 -7.72 16.07 -5.07
C ARG A 78 -8.36 14.69 -5.02
N ILE A 79 -9.26 14.45 -5.97
CA ILE A 79 -9.89 13.15 -6.18
C ILE A 79 -9.51 12.70 -7.59
N ASP A 80 -8.73 11.63 -7.66
CA ASP A 80 -8.37 11.01 -8.92
C ASP A 80 -9.38 9.91 -9.27
N VAL A 81 -9.58 9.69 -10.57
CA VAL A 81 -10.47 8.64 -11.08
C VAL A 81 -9.64 7.66 -11.88
N ASP A 82 -9.81 6.37 -11.60
CA ASP A 82 -9.17 5.30 -12.37
C ASP A 82 -7.63 5.35 -12.41
N VAL A 83 -6.99 5.66 -11.27
CA VAL A 83 -5.55 5.93 -11.09
C VAL A 83 -4.63 4.95 -11.84
N HIS A 84 -5.01 3.67 -11.93
CA HIS A 84 -4.24 2.63 -12.64
C HIS A 84 -5.06 1.78 -13.61
N GLY A 85 -6.19 2.28 -14.12
CA GLY A 85 -7.12 1.49 -14.92
C GLY A 85 -6.49 0.74 -16.08
N LYS A 86 -5.59 1.39 -16.83
CA LYS A 86 -4.89 0.77 -17.96
C LYS A 86 -4.01 -0.41 -17.50
N TYR A 87 -3.27 -0.24 -16.42
CA TYR A 87 -2.37 -1.28 -15.89
C TYR A 87 -3.14 -2.42 -15.24
N CYS A 88 -4.20 -2.12 -14.49
CA CYS A 88 -5.08 -3.15 -13.93
C CYS A 88 -5.72 -3.99 -15.03
N ARG A 89 -6.23 -3.36 -16.10
CA ARG A 89 -6.79 -4.09 -17.26
C ARG A 89 -5.75 -5.01 -17.91
N LEU A 90 -4.52 -4.55 -18.06
CA LEU A 90 -3.44 -5.35 -18.63
C LEU A 90 -3.08 -6.55 -17.74
N ILE A 91 -3.00 -6.35 -16.42
CA ILE A 91 -2.74 -7.43 -15.46
C ILE A 91 -3.91 -8.44 -15.46
N ASP A 92 -5.15 -7.96 -15.51
CA ASP A 92 -6.33 -8.81 -15.54
C ASP A 92 -6.39 -9.67 -16.81
N GLU A 93 -6.02 -9.11 -17.97
CA GLU A 93 -5.93 -9.86 -19.22
C GLU A 93 -4.81 -10.89 -19.18
N ALA A 94 -3.62 -10.52 -18.68
CA ALA A 94 -2.51 -11.45 -18.52
C ALA A 94 -2.88 -12.64 -17.62
N LYS A 95 -3.58 -12.39 -16.49
CA LYS A 95 -4.06 -13.46 -15.60
C LYS A 95 -5.01 -14.42 -16.31
N ARG A 96 -5.97 -13.88 -17.08
CA ARG A 96 -6.90 -14.71 -17.87
C ARG A 96 -6.16 -15.61 -18.85
N LEU A 97 -5.12 -15.10 -19.52
CA LEU A 97 -4.31 -15.90 -20.45
C LEU A 97 -3.51 -16.99 -19.75
N THR A 98 -3.04 -16.76 -18.51
CA THR A 98 -2.32 -17.77 -17.73
C THR A 98 -3.22 -18.86 -17.13
N GLU A 99 -4.50 -18.57 -16.92
CA GLU A 99 -5.49 -19.52 -16.38
C GLU A 99 -6.16 -20.38 -17.47
N LEU A 100 -6.04 -19.99 -18.75
CA LEU A 100 -6.54 -20.79 -19.85
C LEU A 100 -5.70 -22.07 -20.04
N PRO A 101 -6.33 -23.21 -20.35
CA PRO A 101 -5.58 -24.41 -20.75
C PRO A 101 -4.65 -24.05 -21.90
N THR A 102 -3.37 -24.38 -21.77
CA THR A 102 -2.35 -24.12 -22.78
C THR A 102 -2.77 -24.74 -24.12
N LYS A 103 -3.38 -23.95 -25.00
CA LYS A 103 -3.43 -24.31 -26.42
C LYS A 103 -2.00 -24.18 -26.91
N ASN A 104 -1.44 -25.29 -27.37
CA ASN A 104 -0.06 -25.44 -27.87
C ASN A 104 0.45 -24.16 -28.55
N CYS A 105 1.20 -23.34 -27.80
CA CYS A 105 1.92 -22.21 -28.34
C CYS A 105 3.14 -22.75 -29.09
N ASN A 106 2.92 -23.27 -30.30
CA ASN A 106 4.00 -23.63 -31.21
C ASN A 106 4.61 -22.35 -31.78
N HIS A 107 5.31 -21.60 -30.93
CA HIS A 107 6.17 -20.52 -31.38
C HIS A 107 7.54 -21.13 -31.65
N LYS A 108 8.02 -21.05 -32.90
CA LYS A 108 9.44 -21.30 -33.18
C LYS A 108 10.23 -20.34 -32.31
N SER A 109 11.00 -20.86 -31.38
CA SER A 109 11.98 -20.10 -30.61
C SER A 109 13.03 -19.59 -31.60
N GLY A 110 13.07 -18.27 -31.80
CA GLY A 110 14.28 -17.60 -32.26
C GLY A 110 15.40 -17.79 -31.23
N PRO A 111 16.68 -17.60 -31.62
CA PRO A 111 17.81 -18.09 -30.86
C PRO A 111 17.82 -17.55 -29.43
N GLU A 112 17.94 -18.47 -28.47
CA GLU A 112 18.01 -18.23 -27.04
C GLU A 112 19.17 -17.30 -26.70
N HIS A 113 18.87 -16.15 -26.09
CA HIS A 113 19.85 -15.44 -25.28
C HIS A 113 19.79 -16.02 -23.86
N THR A 114 20.73 -16.92 -23.57
CA THR A 114 20.99 -17.46 -22.25
C THR A 114 21.45 -16.35 -21.31
N SER A 115 20.70 -16.06 -20.25
CA SER A 115 21.27 -15.46 -19.04
C SER A 115 20.56 -16.01 -17.81
N MET A 116 21.36 -16.66 -16.97
CA MET A 116 20.98 -17.42 -15.79
C MET A 116 20.22 -16.57 -14.77
N LEU A 117 19.07 -17.07 -14.33
CA LEU A 117 18.60 -16.90 -12.95
C LEU A 117 18.28 -18.30 -12.41
N THR A 118 19.27 -18.91 -11.78
CA THR A 118 19.08 -20.12 -10.98
C THR A 118 18.25 -19.77 -9.74
N ALA A 119 16.99 -20.20 -9.73
CA ALA A 119 16.16 -20.20 -8.54
C ALA A 119 16.25 -21.58 -7.85
N SER A 120 16.72 -21.61 -6.61
CA SER A 120 16.44 -22.70 -5.69
C SER A 120 16.20 -22.13 -4.29
N SER A 121 14.92 -21.96 -3.92
CA SER A 121 14.50 -21.72 -2.54
C SER A 121 13.59 -22.89 -2.12
N PRO A 122 13.95 -23.67 -1.09
CA PRO A 122 13.10 -24.74 -0.59
C PRO A 122 11.98 -24.17 0.31
N ARG A 123 10.73 -24.58 0.03
CA ARG A 123 9.56 -24.34 0.90
C ARG A 123 9.78 -24.99 2.28
N PRO A 124 9.49 -24.31 3.40
CA PRO A 124 9.45 -24.97 4.70
C PRO A 124 8.19 -25.84 4.79
N ARG A 125 8.38 -27.10 5.22
CA ARG A 125 7.31 -28.04 5.56
C ARG A 125 6.62 -27.58 6.84
N SER A 126 5.30 -27.57 6.82
CA SER A 126 4.44 -27.41 8.00
C SER A 126 4.76 -28.50 9.03
N LEU A 127 5.28 -28.11 10.20
CA LEU A 127 5.25 -28.95 11.40
C LEU A 127 4.10 -28.45 12.28
N ALA A 128 3.05 -29.25 12.36
CA ALA A 128 2.08 -29.16 13.43
C ALA A 128 2.76 -29.63 14.73
N VAL A 129 2.94 -28.73 15.70
CA VAL A 129 3.31 -29.10 17.07
C VAL A 129 2.07 -28.89 17.93
N ALA A 130 1.53 -30.01 18.41
CA ALA A 130 0.44 -30.08 19.36
C ALA A 130 0.81 -29.37 20.67
N GLY A 131 -0.17 -28.69 21.26
CA GLY A 131 0.02 -27.85 22.44
C GLY A 131 0.43 -28.61 23.70
N VAL A 132 1.18 -27.90 24.54
CA VAL A 132 1.23 -28.13 25.98
C VAL A 132 0.94 -26.79 26.65
N LEU A 133 -0.19 -26.79 27.36
CA LEU A 133 -0.67 -25.76 28.26
C LEU A 133 0.29 -25.66 29.46
N LEU A 134 0.92 -24.50 29.66
CA LEU A 134 1.44 -24.13 30.98
C LEU A 134 1.03 -22.69 31.31
N LEU A 135 -0.09 -22.58 32.00
CA LEU A 135 -0.38 -21.46 32.89
C LEU A 135 0.72 -21.39 33.95
N LEU A 136 1.32 -20.22 34.16
CA LEU A 136 1.69 -19.70 35.48
C LEU A 136 2.16 -18.22 35.39
N HIS A 137 1.46 -17.42 36.19
CA HIS A 137 1.59 -16.01 36.55
C HIS A 137 2.99 -15.40 36.66
N PHE A 138 3.09 -14.09 36.37
CA PHE A 138 3.76 -12.99 37.14
C PHE A 138 3.52 -11.70 36.31
N VAL A 139 2.64 -10.74 36.64
CA VAL A 139 2.64 -9.76 37.74
C VAL A 139 4.03 -9.23 38.08
N LEU A 140 4.47 -8.19 37.37
CA LEU A 140 4.65 -6.83 37.90
C LEU A 140 4.64 -5.81 36.75
#